data_AF-A0A9E1DW04-F1
#
_entry.id   AF-A0A9E1DW04-F1
#
_cell.length_a   1.000
_cell.length_b   1.000
_cell.length_c   1.000
_cell.angle_alpha   90.00
_cell.angle_beta   90.00
_cell.angle_gamma   90.00
#
_symmetry.space_group_name_H-M   'P 1'
#
loop_
_entity.id
_entity.type
_entity.pdbx_description
1 polymer ?
#
loop_
_entity_poly.entity_id
_entity_poly.type
_entity_poly.pdbx_seq_one_letter_code
_entity_poly.pdbx_strand_id
1 'polypeptide(L)'
;MKKVAIVGCGAYMDSGYGCPGEWRCLKAAALGEGKFDAPVSPVALLRCECPGRTLASNAGMVEKLSEIKPDAIYLSSCMVNAKPGCPYAGAEEFAQILENKTGVNVIMGTHDYP
;
A
#
# COMPACT_ATOMS: atom_id res chain seq x y z
N MET A 1 -2.10 18.25 -5.50
CA MET A 1 -1.25 17.18 -4.94
C MET A 1 -1.88 15.85 -5.32
N LYS A 2 -1.11 14.89 -5.87
CA LYS A 2 -1.67 13.57 -6.23
C LYS A 2 -2.21 12.88 -4.99
N LYS A 3 -3.38 12.25 -5.10
CA LYS A 3 -4.01 11.48 -4.04
C LYS A 3 -3.64 10.02 -4.24
N VAL A 4 -3.11 9.36 -3.22
CA VAL A 4 -2.64 7.97 -3.35
C VAL A 4 -3.24 7.10 -2.26
N ALA A 5 -3.39 5.81 -2.53
CA ALA A 5 -3.66 4.83 -1.49
C ALA A 5 -2.39 4.02 -1.25
N ILE A 6 -2.16 3.62 0.01
CA ILE A 6 -1.06 2.73 0.39
C ILE A 6 -1.67 1.44 0.91
N VAL A 7 -1.17 0.30 0.44
CA VAL A 7 -1.57 -1.04 0.89
C VAL A 7 -0.38 -1.70 1.57
N GLY A 8 -0.53 -2.10 2.82
CA GLY A 8 0.49 -2.82 3.57
C GLY A 8 0.10 -4.24 3.95
N CYS A 9 1.10 -5.08 4.24
CA CYS A 9 0.84 -6.39 4.83
C CYS A 9 0.52 -6.23 6.31
N GLY A 10 -0.70 -6.57 6.73
CA GLY A 10 -1.15 -6.40 8.10
C GLY A 10 -0.24 -7.09 9.11
N ALA A 11 0.22 -8.31 8.81
CA ALA A 11 1.13 -9.05 9.69
C ALA A 11 2.49 -8.35 9.90
N TYR A 12 3.05 -7.73 8.86
CA TYR A 12 4.30 -6.95 8.97
C TYR A 12 4.09 -5.60 9.67
N MET A 13 2.92 -5.00 9.48
CA MET A 13 2.56 -3.76 10.16
C MET A 13 2.36 -3.99 11.67
N ASP A 14 1.67 -5.07 12.05
CA ASP A 14 1.46 -5.44 13.46
C ASP A 14 2.75 -5.80 14.19
N SER A 15 3.70 -6.41 13.47
CA SER A 15 5.03 -6.74 13.99
C SER A 15 6.05 -5.62 13.82
N GLY A 16 5.62 -4.41 13.46
CA GLY A 16 6.42 -3.28 13.02
C GLY A 16 7.49 -2.81 14.00
N TYR A 17 8.61 -3.53 14.07
CA TYR A 17 9.81 -3.11 14.77
C TYR A 17 10.47 -1.96 14.00
N GLY A 18 10.35 -0.73 14.51
CA GLY A 18 10.97 0.46 13.94
C GLY A 18 10.12 1.25 12.94
N CYS A 19 8.84 0.89 12.71
CA CYS A 19 7.90 1.63 11.87
C CYS A 19 6.58 1.99 12.57
N PRO A 20 6.59 2.58 13.78
CA PRO A 20 5.35 2.95 14.48
C PRO A 20 4.53 3.99 13.70
N GLY A 21 3.23 3.76 13.57
CA GLY A 21 2.34 4.66 12.83
C GLY A 21 2.72 4.79 11.35
N GLU A 22 3.49 3.83 10.83
CA GLU A 22 3.79 3.69 9.41
C GLU A 22 4.50 4.95 8.89
N TRP A 23 5.24 5.60 9.81
CA TRP A 23 5.87 6.89 9.61
C TRP A 23 6.77 6.91 8.39
N ARG A 24 7.39 5.76 8.06
CA ARG A 24 8.27 5.62 6.90
C ARG A 24 7.51 5.84 5.60
N CYS A 25 6.36 5.20 5.43
CA CYS A 25 5.51 5.37 4.26
C CYS A 25 4.94 6.80 4.19
N LEU A 26 4.48 7.32 5.33
CA LEU A 26 3.86 8.66 5.40
C LEU A 26 4.87 9.79 5.17
N LYS A 27 6.08 9.67 5.74
CA LYS A 27 7.18 10.61 5.49
C LYS A 27 7.57 10.62 4.02
N ALA A 28 7.78 9.44 3.42
CA ALA A 28 8.13 9.33 2.01
C ALA A 28 7.06 9.98 1.11
N ALA A 29 5.78 9.75 1.42
CA ALA A 29 4.68 10.38 0.71
C ALA A 29 4.68 11.92 0.87
N ALA A 30 4.88 12.42 2.09
CA ALA A 30 4.85 13.86 2.38
C ALA A 30 6.03 14.63 1.75
N LEU A 31 7.20 13.99 1.65
CA LEU A 31 8.41 14.62 1.10
C LEU A 31 8.65 14.31 -0.38
N GLY A 32 7.93 13.34 -0.96
CA GLY A 32 8.21 12.86 -2.32
C GLY A 32 9.55 12.12 -2.39
N GLU A 33 9.81 11.23 -1.43
CA GLU A 33 11.02 10.41 -1.37
C GLU A 33 10.74 8.96 -1.79
N GLY A 34 11.79 8.19 -2.08
CA GLY A 34 11.70 6.76 -2.35
C GLY A 34 10.99 6.48 -3.67
N LYS A 35 9.81 5.85 -3.61
CA LYS A 35 9.02 5.51 -4.81
C LYS A 35 8.04 6.61 -5.22
N PHE A 36 7.98 7.71 -4.49
CA PHE A 36 7.19 8.88 -4.85
C PHE A 36 8.05 9.90 -5.59
N ASP A 37 7.65 10.31 -6.80
CA ASP A 37 8.41 11.31 -7.60
C ASP A 37 8.23 12.76 -7.12
N ALA A 38 7.21 13.01 -6.31
CA ALA A 38 6.86 14.32 -5.75
C ALA A 38 5.99 14.12 -4.50
N PRO A 39 5.84 15.13 -3.63
CA PRO A 39 4.91 15.08 -2.51
C PRO A 39 3.49 14.68 -2.94
N VAL A 40 2.94 13.67 -2.26
CA VAL A 40 1.59 13.14 -2.48
C VAL A 40 0.77 13.18 -1.19
N SER A 41 -0.55 13.08 -1.31
CA SER A 41 -1.49 13.02 -0.21
C SER A 41 -2.02 11.59 -0.09
N PRO A 42 -1.58 10.80 0.90
CA PRO A 42 -2.23 9.53 1.21
C PRO A 42 -3.67 9.78 1.63
N VAL A 43 -4.63 9.19 0.93
CA VAL A 43 -6.07 9.26 1.26
C VAL A 43 -6.58 7.98 1.90
N ALA A 44 -5.76 6.92 1.87
CA ALA A 44 -6.02 5.66 2.53
C ALA A 44 -4.73 4.92 2.85
N LEU A 45 -4.72 4.25 4.01
CA LEU A 45 -3.71 3.26 4.40
C LEU A 45 -4.44 1.96 4.70
N LEU A 46 -4.47 1.07 3.72
CA LEU A 46 -5.14 -0.22 3.78
C LEU A 46 -4.19 -1.29 4.31
N ARG A 47 -4.74 -2.16 5.15
CA ARG A 47 -4.04 -3.29 5.72
C ARG A 47 -4.59 -4.57 5.08
N CYS A 48 -3.72 -5.35 4.47
CA CYS A 48 -4.05 -6.69 4.01
C CYS A 48 -4.21 -7.60 5.23
N GLU A 49 -5.37 -8.24 5.34
CA GLU A 49 -5.67 -9.20 6.40
C GLU A 49 -5.51 -10.62 5.87
N CYS A 50 -4.73 -11.46 6.57
CA CYS A 50 -4.51 -12.85 6.17
C CYS A 50 -5.85 -13.62 6.11
N PRO A 51 -6.14 -14.38 5.04
CA PRO A 51 -5.24 -14.80 3.95
C PRO A 51 -5.33 -13.94 2.66
N GLY A 52 -5.66 -12.66 2.77
CA GLY A 52 -5.71 -11.69 1.66
C GLY A 52 -7.09 -11.53 1.01
N ARG A 53 -8.12 -12.25 1.49
CA ARG A 53 -9.46 -12.29 0.88
C ARG A 53 -10.15 -10.93 0.78
N THR A 54 -9.95 -10.09 1.79
CA THR A 54 -10.62 -8.78 1.89
C THR A 54 -9.90 -7.68 1.14
N LEU A 55 -8.66 -7.90 0.67
CA LEU A 55 -7.81 -6.83 0.14
C LEU A 55 -8.45 -6.08 -1.04
N ALA A 56 -8.86 -6.81 -2.08
CA ALA A 56 -9.46 -6.22 -3.27
C ALA A 56 -10.79 -5.51 -2.95
N SER A 57 -11.65 -6.18 -2.18
CA SER A 57 -12.94 -5.64 -1.78
C SER A 57 -12.80 -4.37 -0.93
N ASN A 58 -11.88 -4.36 0.03
CA ASN A 58 -11.61 -3.20 0.87
C ASN A 58 -11.01 -2.04 0.06
N ALA A 59 -10.12 -2.33 -0.91
CA ALA A 59 -9.61 -1.31 -1.82
C ALA A 59 -10.72 -0.63 -2.62
N GLY A 60 -11.63 -1.40 -3.23
CA GLY A 60 -12.78 -0.85 -3.94
C GLY A 60 -13.78 -0.12 -3.01
N MET A 61 -13.97 -0.60 -1.78
CA MET A 61 -14.84 0.05 -0.81
C MET A 61 -14.25 1.35 -0.27
N VAL A 62 -12.94 1.47 -0.13
CA VAL A 62 -12.28 2.73 0.21
C VAL A 62 -12.57 3.78 -0.85
N GLU A 63 -12.39 3.47 -2.13
CA GLU A 63 -12.71 4.39 -3.23
C GLU A 63 -14.18 4.82 -3.17
N LYS A 64 -15.09 3.86 -2.97
CA LYS A 64 -16.53 4.12 -2.90
C LYS A 64 -16.94 4.98 -1.69
N LEU A 65 -16.48 4.64 -0.49
CA LEU A 65 -16.94 5.27 0.76
C LEU A 65 -16.25 6.59 1.06
N SER A 66 -15.02 6.78 0.57
CA SER A 66 -14.32 8.07 0.70
C SER A 66 -14.71 9.06 -0.40
N GLU A 67 -15.42 8.60 -1.44
CA GLU A 67 -15.71 9.36 -2.66
C GLU A 67 -14.43 9.89 -3.34
N ILE A 68 -13.30 9.22 -3.12
CA ILE A 68 -12.00 9.58 -3.67
C ILE A 68 -11.43 8.39 -4.43
N LYS A 69 -11.30 8.55 -5.75
CA LYS A 69 -10.48 7.67 -6.58
C LYS A 69 -9.00 8.06 -6.45
N PRO A 70 -8.11 7.18 -5.97
CA PRO A 70 -6.69 7.47 -5.92
C PRO A 70 -6.09 7.50 -7.33
N ASP A 71 -5.09 8.36 -7.54
CA ASP A 71 -4.31 8.44 -8.78
C ASP A 71 -3.40 7.23 -8.96
N ALA A 72 -2.95 6.61 -7.85
CA ALA A 72 -2.15 5.40 -7.83
C ALA A 72 -2.31 4.67 -6.48
N ILE A 73 -2.10 3.36 -6.48
CA ILE A 73 -1.99 2.53 -5.29
C ILE A 73 -0.52 2.14 -5.12
N TYR A 74 0.04 2.31 -3.92
CA TYR A 74 1.39 1.87 -3.60
C TYR A 74 1.34 0.66 -2.68
N LEU A 75 2.00 -0.44 -3.05
CA LEU A 75 2.29 -1.50 -2.10
C LEU A 75 3.42 -1.06 -1.19
N SER A 76 3.23 -1.13 0.13
CA SER A 76 4.25 -0.75 1.10
C SER A 76 5.56 -1.53 0.89
N SER A 77 6.70 -0.90 1.18
CA SER A 77 8.00 -1.57 1.08
C SER A 77 8.12 -2.82 1.96
N CYS A 78 7.41 -2.88 3.11
CA CYS A 78 7.40 -4.08 3.95
C CYS A 78 6.60 -5.24 3.34
N MET A 79 5.57 -4.95 2.54
CA MET A 79 4.83 -5.98 1.79
C MET A 79 5.64 -6.49 0.59
N VAL A 80 6.27 -5.58 -0.15
CA VAL A 80 7.05 -5.91 -1.34
C VAL A 80 8.33 -6.69 -0.98
N ASN A 81 9.01 -6.28 0.09
CA ASN A 81 10.29 -6.86 0.50
C ASN A 81 10.17 -7.88 1.64
N ALA A 82 8.96 -8.39 1.90
CA ALA A 82 8.66 -9.31 3.00
C ALA A 82 9.60 -10.54 3.01
N LYS A 83 10.31 -10.74 4.12
CA LYS A 83 11.15 -11.92 4.39
C LYS A 83 10.93 -12.37 5.85
N PRO A 84 10.19 -13.48 6.09
CA PRO A 84 9.64 -14.42 5.11
C PRO A 84 8.51 -13.84 4.25
N GLY A 85 8.44 -14.28 2.99
CA GLY A 85 7.39 -13.86 2.05
C GLY A 85 5.99 -14.33 2.46
N CYS A 86 4.95 -13.75 1.84
CA CYS A 86 3.56 -14.17 2.05
C CYS A 86 3.34 -15.61 1.55
N PRO A 87 2.70 -16.50 2.33
CA PRO A 87 2.45 -17.87 1.90
C PRO A 87 1.26 -18.02 0.94
N TYR A 88 0.48 -16.96 0.72
CA TYR A 88 -0.75 -17.02 -0.07
C TYR A 88 -0.62 -16.46 -1.49
N ALA A 89 0.18 -15.42 -1.69
CA ALA A 89 0.36 -14.74 -2.97
C ALA A 89 1.59 -13.82 -2.94
N GLY A 90 2.20 -13.61 -4.10
CA GLY A 90 3.29 -12.67 -4.29
C GLY A 90 2.82 -11.21 -4.32
N ALA A 91 3.74 -10.26 -4.14
CA ALA A 91 3.41 -8.84 -4.21
C ALA A 91 2.89 -8.41 -5.61
N GLU A 92 3.45 -8.98 -6.68
CA GLU A 92 2.99 -8.74 -8.07
C GLU A 92 1.56 -9.28 -8.30
N GLU A 93 1.24 -10.43 -7.72
CA GLU A 93 -0.10 -11.00 -7.82
C GLU A 93 -1.12 -10.13 -7.07
N PHE A 94 -0.78 -9.64 -5.88
CA PHE A 94 -1.62 -8.67 -5.17
C PHE A 94 -1.79 -7.36 -5.95
N ALA A 95 -0.74 -6.88 -6.61
CA ALA A 95 -0.84 -5.71 -7.47
C ALA A 95 -1.85 -5.95 -8.59
N GLN A 96 -1.75 -7.07 -9.30
CA GLN A 96 -2.68 -7.40 -10.37
C GLN A 96 -4.12 -7.57 -9.89
N ILE A 97 -4.33 -8.16 -8.71
CA ILE A 97 -5.65 -8.27 -8.08
C ILE A 97 -6.25 -6.87 -7.81
N LEU A 98 -5.45 -5.94 -7.30
CA LEU A 98 -5.87 -4.58 -6.99
C LEU A 98 -6.16 -3.77 -8.26
N GLU A 99 -5.29 -3.86 -9.28
CA GLU A 99 -5.49 -3.22 -10.57
C GLU A 99 -6.77 -3.72 -11.25
N ASN A 100 -6.99 -5.04 -11.30
CA ASN A 100 -8.19 -5.63 -11.87
C ASN A 100 -9.47 -5.20 -11.14
N LYS A 101 -9.40 -4.96 -9.83
CA LYS A 101 -10.55 -4.57 -9.03
C LYS A 101 -10.88 -3.07 -9.11
N THR A 102 -9.87 -2.22 -9.18
CA THR A 102 -10.01 -0.75 -9.02
C THR A 102 -9.80 0.01 -10.33
N GLY A 103 -9.11 -0.59 -11.30
CA GLY A 103 -8.64 0.09 -12.50
C GLY A 103 -7.60 1.19 -12.21
N VAL A 104 -6.95 1.15 -11.04
CA VAL A 104 -5.91 2.09 -10.63
C VAL A 104 -4.55 1.39 -10.69
N ASN A 105 -3.57 2.04 -11.32
CA ASN A 105 -2.20 1.54 -11.43
C ASN A 105 -1.56 1.29 -10.06
N VAL A 106 -0.92 0.14 -9.90
CA VAL A 106 -0.22 -0.24 -8.67
C VAL A 106 1.29 -0.07 -8.83
N ILE A 107 1.93 0.59 -7.85
CA ILE A 107 3.36 0.85 -7.80
C ILE A 107 3.97 0.06 -6.64
N MET A 108 5.13 -0.54 -6.89
CA MET A 108 5.80 -1.43 -5.95
C MET A 108 6.73 -0.64 -5.02
N GLY A 109 6.43 -0.66 -3.72
CA GLY A 109 7.23 -0.03 -2.67
C GLY A 109 6.77 1.39 -2.36
N THR A 110 7.22 1.92 -1.22
CA THR A 110 6.94 3.30 -0.79
C THR A 110 8.22 4.07 -0.51
N HIS A 111 9.15 3.46 0.24
CA HIS A 111 10.44 4.03 0.60
C HIS A 111 11.59 3.04 0.40
N ASP A 112 12.80 3.55 0.25
CA ASP A 112 14.01 2.73 0.05
C ASP A 112 14.85 2.57 1.34
N TYR A 113 14.55 3.31 2.41
CA TYR A 113 15.28 3.18 3.68
C TYR A 113 14.78 2.00 4.52
N PRO A 114 15.63 1.46 5.43
CA PRO A 114 15.34 0.28 6.23
C PRO A 114 14.12 0.40 7.12
#